data_AF-A0A382JCH0-F1
#
_entry.id   AF-A0A382JCH0-F1
#
_cell.length_a   1.000
_cell.length_b   1.000
_cell.length_c   1.000
_cell.angle_alpha   90.00
_cell.angle_beta   90.00
_cell.angle_gamma   90.00
#
_symmetry.space_group_name_H-M   'P 1'
#
loop_
_entity.id
_entity.type
_entity.pdbx_description
1 polymer ?
#
loop_
_entity_poly.entity_id
_entity_poly.type
_entity_poly.pdbx_seq_one_letter_code
_entity_poly.pdbx_strand_id
1 'polypeptide(L)'
;MKTIFSFDGGGVRGALTIAFWEEIERVLKDKEDTPLVKRVDLAGGCSTGALLAALFALGYSASESQTIFSSMAPKVFQRSRSRIPGIQSKFKGNELKKVLNEI
;
A
#
# COMPACT_ATOMS: atom_id res chain seq x y z
N MET A 1 20.71 2.82 17.21
CA MET A 1 20.09 3.68 16.19
C MET A 1 18.73 3.10 15.88
N LYS A 2 17.67 3.92 15.75
CA LYS A 2 16.33 3.45 15.37
C LYS A 2 16.08 3.68 13.89
N THR A 3 15.43 2.74 13.21
CA THR A 3 15.11 2.79 11.77
C THR A 3 13.62 2.99 11.57
N ILE A 4 13.25 3.98 10.76
CA ILE A 4 11.86 4.29 10.41
C ILE A 4 11.67 4.08 8.91
N PHE A 5 10.61 3.37 8.53
CA PHE A 5 10.23 3.17 7.13
C PHE A 5 8.91 3.90 6.85
N SER A 6 8.95 4.89 5.98
CA SER A 6 7.79 5.73 5.69
C SER A 6 7.31 5.57 4.25
N PHE A 7 6.00 5.43 4.09
CA PHE A 7 5.33 5.31 2.81
C PHE A 7 4.53 6.57 2.49
N ASP A 8 4.84 7.18 1.34
CA ASP A 8 4.10 8.33 0.85
C ASP A 8 2.68 7.98 0.40
N GLY A 9 1.77 8.92 0.61
CA GLY A 9 0.43 8.87 0.03
C GLY A 9 0.43 9.20 -1.46
N GLY A 10 -0.63 8.82 -2.19
CA GLY A 10 -0.65 9.14 -3.62
C GLY A 10 -1.81 8.60 -4.45
N GLY A 11 -2.84 8.00 -3.83
CA GLY A 11 -3.90 7.31 -4.56
C GLY A 11 -3.33 6.11 -5.32
N VAL A 12 -3.66 5.98 -6.60
CA VAL A 12 -3.16 4.90 -7.48
C VAL A 12 -1.64 4.93 -7.65
N ARG A 13 -0.98 6.08 -7.40
CA ARG A 13 0.49 6.20 -7.48
C ARG A 13 1.23 5.42 -6.40
N GLY A 14 0.54 4.84 -5.42
CA GLY A 14 1.14 3.91 -4.47
C GLY A 14 1.87 2.74 -5.13
N ALA A 15 1.51 2.36 -6.37
CA ALA A 15 2.27 1.38 -7.15
C ALA A 15 3.74 1.77 -7.34
N LEU A 16 4.04 3.07 -7.49
CA LEU A 16 5.42 3.54 -7.57
C LEU A 16 6.14 3.38 -6.23
N THR A 17 5.46 3.69 -5.12
CA THR A 17 6.00 3.49 -3.77
C THR A 17 6.31 2.01 -3.51
N ILE A 18 5.46 1.09 -3.97
CA ILE A 18 5.71 -0.35 -3.87
C ILE A 18 6.92 -0.78 -4.70
N ALA A 19 7.08 -0.26 -5.92
CA ALA A 19 8.25 -0.55 -6.74
C ALA A 19 9.58 -0.12 -6.08
N PHE A 20 9.59 1.04 -5.41
CA PHE A 20 10.75 1.44 -4.62
C PHE A 20 10.98 0.54 -3.40
N TRP A 21 9.91 0.13 -2.71
CA TRP A 21 10.01 -0.82 -1.61
C TRP A 21 10.58 -2.17 -2.08
N GLU A 22 10.13 -2.70 -3.22
CA GLU A 22 10.66 -3.93 -3.82
C GLU A 22 12.16 -3.83 -4.11
N GLU A 23 12.61 -2.71 -4.66
CA GLU A 23 14.03 -2.48 -4.91
C GLU A 23 14.85 -2.38 -3.62
N ILE A 24 14.28 -1.79 -2.57
CA ILE A 24 14.92 -1.74 -1.24
C ILE A 24 15.05 -3.14 -0.65
N GLU A 25 14.01 -3.98 -0.73
CA GLU A 25 14.09 -5.39 -0.30
C GLU A 25 15.17 -6.15 -1.07
N ARG A 26 15.26 -5.93 -2.39
CA ARG A 26 16.27 -6.55 -3.26
C ARG A 26 17.69 -6.16 -2.85
N VAL A 27 17.93 -4.87 -2.61
CA VAL A 27 19.27 -4.34 -2.24
C VAL A 27 19.66 -4.77 -0.82
N LEU A 28 18.71 -4.88 0.10
CA LEU A 28 18.95 -5.25 1.50
C LEU A 28 18.90 -6.76 1.77
N LYS A 29 18.72 -7.59 0.73
CA LYS A 29 18.73 -9.04 0.85
C LYS A 29 20.09 -9.50 1.39
N ASP A 30 20.06 -10.23 2.51
CA ASP A 30 21.23 -10.83 3.13
C ASP A 30 21.23 -12.35 2.97
N LYS A 31 22.24 -13.01 3.54
CA LYS A 31 22.41 -14.46 3.46
C LYS A 31 21.29 -15.24 4.16
N GLU A 32 20.70 -14.65 5.18
CA GLU A 32 19.63 -15.26 5.99
C GLU A 32 18.22 -14.91 5.45
N ASP A 33 18.16 -14.15 4.36
CA ASP A 33 16.93 -13.62 3.76
C ASP A 33 16.01 -12.92 4.78
N THR A 34 16.62 -12.15 5.70
CA THR A 34 15.89 -11.51 6.79
C THR A 34 14.90 -10.47 6.23
N PRO A 35 13.58 -10.63 6.48
CA PRO A 35 12.56 -9.71 5.96
C PRO A 35 12.80 -8.27 6.38
N LEU A 36 12.53 -7.30 5.50
CA LEU A 36 12.75 -5.88 5.76
C LEU A 36 11.99 -5.39 7.01
N VAL A 37 10.79 -5.92 7.26
CA VAL A 37 9.99 -5.61 8.47
C VAL A 37 10.73 -5.92 9.77
N LYS A 38 11.64 -6.90 9.80
CA LYS A 38 12.45 -7.22 10.98
C LYS A 38 13.61 -6.25 11.23
N ARG A 39 13.91 -5.39 10.25
CA ARG A 39 15.00 -4.40 10.31
C ARG A 39 14.52 -2.99 10.67
N VAL A 40 13.20 -2.81 10.79
CA VAL A 40 12.53 -1.52 10.95
C VAL A 40 11.84 -1.49 12.32
N ASP A 41 12.09 -0.43 13.09
CA ASP A 41 11.47 -0.25 14.41
C ASP A 41 10.07 0.37 14.31
N LEU A 42 9.81 1.15 13.26
CA LEU A 42 8.55 1.83 13.02
C LEU A 42 8.26 1.94 11.51
N ALA A 43 7.08 1.48 11.10
CA ALA A 43 6.53 1.74 9.77
C ALA A 43 5.37 2.73 9.87
N GLY A 44 5.27 3.67 8.92
CA GLY A 44 4.19 4.66 8.91
C GLY A 44 3.89 5.23 7.54
N GLY A 45 2.69 5.78 7.37
CA GLY A 45 2.29 6.42 6.13
C GLY A 45 0.91 7.07 6.25
N CYS A 46 0.49 7.79 5.21
CA CYS A 46 -0.82 8.44 5.15
C CYS A 46 -1.55 8.11 3.84
N SER A 47 -2.89 8.01 3.88
CA SER A 47 -3.70 7.63 2.72
C SER A 47 -3.25 6.27 2.15
N THR A 48 -2.92 6.16 0.86
CA THR A 48 -2.35 4.93 0.29
C THR A 48 -1.12 4.45 1.07
N GLY A 49 -0.28 5.36 1.55
CA GLY A 49 0.89 4.99 2.36
C GLY A 49 0.52 4.35 3.70
N ALA A 50 -0.62 4.69 4.30
CA ALA A 50 -1.09 4.03 5.51
C ALA A 50 -1.51 2.57 5.23
N LEU A 51 -2.13 2.32 4.07
CA LEU A 51 -2.42 0.96 3.62
C LEU A 51 -1.12 0.17 3.40
N LEU A 52 -0.13 0.74 2.73
CA LEU A 52 1.16 0.07 2.51
C LEU A 52 1.91 -0.18 3.82
N ALA A 53 1.89 0.78 4.74
CA ALA A 53 2.46 0.61 6.07
C ALA A 53 1.77 -0.51 6.86
N ALA A 54 0.45 -0.66 6.74
CA ALA A 54 -0.29 -1.77 7.34
C ALA A 54 0.11 -3.12 6.74
N LEU A 55 0.19 -3.23 5.41
CA LEU A 55 0.67 -4.45 4.73
C LEU A 55 2.10 -4.80 5.16
N PHE A 56 3.00 -3.82 5.17
CA PHE A 56 4.36 -3.99 5.65
C PHE A 56 4.41 -4.50 7.11
N ALA A 57 3.62 -3.89 8.00
CA ALA A 57 3.57 -4.28 9.41
C ALA A 57 2.97 -5.68 9.64
N LEU A 58 2.07 -6.13 8.75
CA LEU A 58 1.53 -7.50 8.72
C LEU A 58 2.53 -8.52 8.17
N GLY A 59 3.67 -8.07 7.63
CA GLY A 59 4.75 -8.94 7.14
C GLY A 59 4.63 -9.33 5.68
N TYR A 60 3.73 -8.70 4.91
CA TYR A 60 3.71 -8.88 3.46
C TYR A 60 4.97 -8.31 2.83
N SER A 61 5.53 -9.02 1.86
CA SER A 61 6.59 -8.52 0.97
C SER A 61 6.06 -7.41 0.05
N ALA A 62 6.99 -6.68 -0.58
CA ALA A 62 6.63 -5.72 -1.60
C ALA A 62 5.86 -6.37 -2.77
N SER A 63 6.23 -7.59 -3.16
CA SER A 63 5.60 -8.34 -4.26
C SER A 63 4.15 -8.75 -3.96
N GLU A 64 3.89 -9.22 -2.73
CA GLU A 64 2.53 -9.55 -2.28
C GLU A 64 1.68 -8.29 -2.18
N SER A 65 2.28 -7.21 -1.63
CA SER A 65 1.63 -5.91 -1.54
C SER A 65 1.29 -5.34 -2.92
N GLN A 66 2.16 -5.51 -3.92
CA GLN A 66 1.90 -5.14 -5.31
C GLN A 66 0.72 -5.92 -5.89
N THR A 67 0.63 -7.22 -5.58
CA THR A 67 -0.47 -8.08 -6.03
C THR A 67 -1.81 -7.63 -5.42
N ILE A 68 -1.84 -7.42 -4.10
CA ILE A 68 -3.01 -6.91 -3.39
C ILE A 68 -3.41 -5.55 -3.97
N PHE A 69 -2.46 -4.62 -4.08
CA PHE A 69 -2.70 -3.28 -4.58
C PHE A 69 -3.23 -3.27 -6.02
N SER A 70 -2.64 -4.08 -6.90
CA SER A 70 -3.05 -4.18 -8.32
C SER A 70 -4.45 -4.78 -8.47
N SER A 71 -4.82 -5.73 -7.61
CA SER A 71 -6.17 -6.31 -7.61
C SER A 71 -7.24 -5.34 -7.06
N MET A 72 -6.85 -4.52 -6.08
CA MET A 72 -7.72 -3.55 -5.40
C MET A 72 -7.92 -2.28 -6.23
N ALA A 73 -6.84 -1.74 -6.81
CA ALA A 73 -6.83 -0.40 -7.40
C ALA A 73 -7.91 -0.19 -8.48
N PRO A 74 -8.20 -1.13 -9.40
CA PRO A 74 -9.27 -0.97 -10.38
C PRO A 74 -10.67 -0.89 -9.75
N LYS A 75 -10.89 -1.58 -8.62
CA LYS A 75 -12.16 -1.58 -7.88
C LYS A 75 -12.34 -0.27 -7.10
N VAL A 76 -11.29 0.18 -6.42
CA VAL A 76 -11.31 1.38 -5.57
C VAL A 76 -11.32 2.68 -6.39
N PHE A 77 -10.55 2.74 -7.48
CA PHE A 77 -10.46 3.92 -8.33
C PHE A 77 -11.45 3.89 -9.51
N GLN A 78 -12.47 3.02 -9.46
CA GLN A 78 -13.51 2.99 -10.47
C GLN A 78 -14.38 4.25 -10.39
N ARG A 79 -14.49 4.97 -11.51
CA ARG A 79 -15.39 6.13 -11.60
C ARG A 79 -16.84 5.66 -11.58
N SER A 80 -17.66 6.30 -10.75
CA SER A 80 -19.10 6.07 -10.77
C SER A 80 -19.72 6.68 -12.03
N ARG A 81 -20.36 5.85 -12.88
CA ARG A 81 -21.06 6.29 -14.09
C ARG A 81 -22.31 7.14 -13.80
N SER A 82 -22.90 6.98 -12.61
CA SER A 82 -24.13 7.65 -12.19
C SER A 82 -23.89 8.80 -11.20
N ARG A 83 -22.69 9.39 -11.20
CA ARG A 83 -22.32 10.46 -10.26
C ARG A 83 -22.98 11.79 -10.65
N ILE A 84 -23.59 12.47 -9.68
CA ILE A 84 -23.94 13.90 -9.81
C ILE A 84 -22.75 14.76 -9.37
N PRO A 85 -22.13 15.56 -10.27
CA PRO A 85 -21.05 16.47 -9.91
C PRO A 85 -21.48 17.47 -8.83
N GLY A 86 -20.63 17.74 -7.85
CA GLY A 86 -20.90 18.69 -6.75
C GLY A 86 -21.63 18.10 -5.54
N ILE A 87 -22.34 16.98 -5.69
CA ILE A 87 -23.08 16.33 -4.58
C ILE A 87 -22.35 15.07 -4.08
N GLN A 88 -21.77 14.28 -4.98
CA GLN A 88 -21.16 12.98 -4.63
C GLN A 88 -19.64 12.98 -4.82
N SER A 89 -18.94 12.16 -4.02
CA SER A 89 -17.50 11.90 -4.20
C SER A 89 -17.20 11.25 -5.56
N LYS A 90 -15.96 11.39 -6.04
CA LYS A 90 -15.52 10.84 -7.33
C LYS A 90 -15.51 9.30 -7.35
N PHE A 91 -15.24 8.70 -6.19
CA PHE A 91 -15.14 7.25 -5.99
C PHE A 91 -16.08 6.82 -4.86
N LYS A 92 -16.59 5.59 -4.93
CA LYS A 92 -17.42 4.98 -3.89
C LYS A 92 -16.50 4.36 -2.81
N GLY A 93 -16.59 4.83 -1.57
CA GLY A 93 -15.73 4.37 -0.46
C GLY A 93 -15.96 2.90 -0.05
N ASN A 94 -17.09 2.31 -0.42
CA ASN A 94 -17.46 0.94 -0.04
C ASN A 94 -16.50 -0.11 -0.59
N GLU A 95 -15.95 0.10 -1.79
CA GLU A 95 -15.02 -0.87 -2.39
C GLU A 95 -13.69 -0.92 -1.64
N LEU A 96 -13.18 0.23 -1.17
CA LEU A 96 -12.01 0.26 -0.31
C LEU A 96 -12.28 -0.46 1.02
N LYS A 97 -13.44 -0.19 1.64
CA LYS A 97 -13.81 -0.83 2.91
C LYS A 97 -13.92 -2.35 2.81
N LYS A 98 -14.44 -2.88 1.70
CA LYS A 98 -14.51 -4.33 1.45
C LYS A 98 -13.11 -4.94 1.40
N VAL A 99 -12.22 -4.36 0.59
CA VAL A 99 -10.86 -4.89 0.45
C VAL A 99 -10.09 -4.81 1.76
N LEU A 100 -10.25 -3.73 2.53
CA LEU A 100 -9.62 -3.60 3.85
C LEU A 100 -10.11 -4.64 4.87
N ASN A 101 -11.29 -5.21 4.71
CA ASN A 101 -11.81 -6.27 5.59
C ASN A 101 -11.37 -7.68 5.16
N GLU A 102 -10.80 -7.82 3.96
CA GLU A 102 -10.30 -9.09 3.41
C GLU A 102 -8.79 -9.29 3.65
N ILE A 103 -8.11 -8.23 4.09
CA ILE A 103 -6.70 -8.20 4.51
C ILE A 103 -6.65 -8.40 6.03
#